data_AF-A0A935SVH6-F1
#
_entry.id   AF-A0A935SVH6-F1
#
_cell.length_a   1.000
_cell.length_b   1.000
_cell.length_c   1.000
_cell.angle_alpha   90.00
_cell.angle_beta   90.00
_cell.angle_gamma   90.00
#
_symmetry.space_group_name_H-M   'P 1'
#
loop_
_entity.id
_entity.type
_entity.pdbx_description
1 polymer ?
#
loop_
_entity_poly.entity_id
_entity_poly.type
_entity_poly.pdbx_seq_one_letter_code
_entity_poly.pdbx_strand_id
1 'polypeptide(L)'
;MIGWLGLLTAPMLRAEPHRVEVVGAYPIREALRGKVNPRDEAIQKALWEGVSRVALELIGEEGTSDDLGASSGAADPGARPTPGPKGSTGPRSATAPGAAQPDPSERFRKIFGRQILPYTRSFRIVEDRGERPVLFAEEPGVRSEYLVVVEVIVDVDRVEGELARAGLLEVAPGPRSSQSILIELVGLERYGALRLALETLRRDLSASRIETLEFAPRRQLLRIEGPLGPDEIAARLGRMDTAELILDPVEIDREGGRIRVLAQSFEPMSDGAEDEPVTASPDTASPIRP
;
A
#
# COMPACT_ATOMS: atom_id res chain seq x y z
N MET A 1 -37.23 -6.91 26.16
CA MET A 1 -35.85 -6.39 26.27
C MET A 1 -35.10 -6.97 25.08
N ILE A 2 -34.96 -6.18 24.00
CA ILE A 2 -34.48 -6.65 22.69
C ILE A 2 -33.01 -6.20 22.58
N GLY A 3 -32.09 -7.16 22.65
CA GLY A 3 -30.66 -6.90 22.48
C GLY A 3 -30.31 -6.79 21.00
N TRP A 4 -29.88 -5.60 20.58
CA TRP A 4 -29.41 -5.31 19.24
C TRP A 4 -28.00 -5.88 19.04
N LEU A 5 -27.87 -6.88 18.18
CA LEU A 5 -26.59 -7.39 17.69
C LEU A 5 -26.06 -6.42 16.63
N GLY A 6 -25.22 -5.47 17.04
CA GLY A 6 -24.55 -4.55 16.13
C GLY A 6 -23.44 -5.27 15.38
N LEU A 7 -23.74 -5.78 14.17
CA LEU A 7 -22.71 -6.16 13.20
C LEU A 7 -21.95 -4.89 12.80
N LEU A 8 -20.80 -4.66 13.43
CA LEU A 8 -19.83 -3.69 12.96
C LEU A 8 -19.15 -4.27 11.72
N THR A 9 -19.56 -3.78 10.55
CA THR A 9 -18.87 -4.03 9.29
C THR A 9 -17.55 -3.28 9.35
N ALA A 10 -16.45 -4.02 9.54
CA ALA A 10 -15.12 -3.45 9.54
C ALA A 10 -14.83 -2.81 8.17
N PRO A 11 -14.32 -1.56 8.11
CA PRO A 11 -13.86 -0.98 6.86
C PRO A 11 -12.59 -1.70 6.43
N MET A 12 -12.66 -2.51 5.38
CA MET A 12 -11.48 -3.07 4.73
C MET A 12 -10.58 -1.92 4.26
N LEU A 13 -9.39 -1.81 4.82
CA LEU A 13 -8.40 -0.88 4.32
C LEU A 13 -7.98 -1.33 2.93
N ARG A 14 -8.23 -0.44 1.98
CA ARG A 14 -7.80 -0.56 0.61
C ARG A 14 -6.32 -0.20 0.54
N ALA A 15 -5.44 -1.13 0.17
CA ALA A 15 -4.13 -0.73 -0.34
C ALA A 15 -4.28 0.27 -1.49
N GLU A 16 -3.24 1.07 -1.69
CA GLU A 16 -3.26 2.17 -2.64
C GLU A 16 -3.63 1.64 -4.03
N PRO A 17 -4.77 2.07 -4.59
CA PRO A 17 -5.22 1.56 -5.88
C PRO A 17 -4.16 1.83 -6.96
N HIS A 18 -3.56 0.78 -7.50
CA HIS A 18 -2.60 0.92 -8.59
C HIS A 18 -3.34 1.19 -9.90
N ARG A 19 -2.97 2.27 -10.59
CA ARG A 19 -3.65 2.75 -11.80
C ARG A 19 -2.81 2.43 -13.03
N VAL A 20 -3.41 1.77 -14.00
CA VAL A 20 -2.74 1.40 -15.26
C VAL A 20 -3.58 1.85 -16.45
N GLU A 21 -2.95 2.58 -17.36
CA GLU A 21 -3.55 2.86 -18.67
C GLU A 21 -3.20 1.74 -19.65
N VAL A 22 -4.23 1.17 -20.26
CA VAL A 22 -4.13 -0.01 -21.14
C VAL A 22 -5.04 0.13 -22.35
N VAL A 23 -4.58 -0.46 -23.46
CA VAL A 23 -5.33 -0.49 -24.72
C VAL A 23 -5.98 -1.86 -24.89
N GLY A 24 -7.30 -1.87 -24.97
CA GLY A 24 -8.09 -3.04 -25.36
C GLY A 24 -8.28 -3.11 -26.86
N ALA A 25 -7.84 -4.21 -27.48
CA ALA A 25 -8.02 -4.47 -28.90
C ALA A 25 -8.78 -5.79 -29.15
N TYR A 26 -9.95 -5.69 -29.78
CA TYR A 26 -10.77 -6.86 -30.10
C TYR A 26 -10.94 -7.04 -31.62
N PRO A 27 -10.41 -8.13 -32.21
CA PRO A 27 -10.57 -8.40 -33.63
C PRO A 27 -12.01 -8.81 -33.95
N ILE A 28 -12.62 -8.16 -34.93
CA ILE A 28 -13.99 -8.43 -35.37
C ILE A 28 -13.95 -9.40 -36.54
N ARG A 29 -14.34 -10.64 -36.26
CA ARG A 29 -14.55 -11.67 -37.29
C ARG A 29 -15.93 -11.51 -37.89
N GLU A 30 -16.03 -11.60 -39.21
CA GLU A 30 -17.29 -11.42 -39.94
C GLU A 30 -18.37 -12.43 -39.49
N ALA A 31 -17.96 -13.67 -39.15
CA ALA A 31 -18.86 -14.72 -38.63
C ALA A 31 -19.43 -14.47 -37.21
N LEU A 32 -18.83 -13.53 -36.46
CA LEU A 32 -19.25 -13.15 -35.10
C LEU A 32 -19.99 -11.81 -35.07
N ARG A 33 -20.08 -11.10 -36.20
CA ARG A 33 -20.74 -9.81 -36.28
C ARG A 33 -22.21 -9.97 -35.85
N GLY A 34 -22.64 -9.16 -34.88
CA GLY A 34 -24.00 -9.21 -34.31
C GLY A 34 -24.22 -10.28 -33.23
N LYS A 35 -23.28 -11.20 -32.98
CA LYS A 35 -23.37 -12.17 -31.87
C LYS A 35 -22.72 -11.66 -30.59
N VAL A 36 -21.71 -10.81 -30.73
CA VAL A 36 -20.90 -10.29 -29.63
C VAL A 36 -20.78 -8.77 -29.81
N ASN A 37 -20.77 -8.03 -28.71
CA ASN A 37 -20.50 -6.60 -28.71
C ASN A 37 -18.98 -6.36 -28.71
N PRO A 38 -18.36 -5.87 -29.80
CA PRO A 38 -16.91 -5.71 -29.89
C PRO A 38 -16.34 -4.78 -28.83
N ARG A 39 -17.12 -3.77 -28.41
CA ARG A 39 -16.73 -2.82 -27.38
C ARG A 39 -16.54 -3.48 -26.03
N ASP A 40 -17.50 -4.30 -25.63
CA ASP A 40 -17.47 -4.99 -24.33
C ASP A 40 -16.29 -5.96 -24.27
N GLU A 41 -16.00 -6.67 -25.36
CA GLU A 41 -14.85 -7.56 -25.46
C GLU A 41 -13.51 -6.81 -25.43
N ALA A 42 -13.42 -5.65 -26.09
CA ALA A 42 -12.24 -4.80 -26.02
C ALA A 42 -12.00 -4.29 -24.59
N ILE A 43 -13.07 -3.91 -23.88
CA ILE A 43 -12.98 -3.55 -22.45
C ILE A 43 -12.51 -4.73 -21.61
N GLN A 44 -13.10 -5.92 -21.78
CA GLN A 44 -12.67 -7.12 -21.03
C GLN A 44 -11.19 -7.45 -21.25
N LYS A 45 -10.71 -7.32 -22.50
CA LYS A 45 -9.29 -7.48 -22.83
C LYS A 45 -8.41 -6.42 -22.16
N ALA A 46 -8.85 -5.16 -22.14
CA ALA A 46 -8.13 -4.08 -21.46
C ALA A 46 -8.01 -4.37 -19.95
N LEU A 47 -9.10 -4.80 -19.29
CA LEU A 47 -9.07 -5.17 -17.88
C LEU A 47 -8.11 -6.33 -17.61
N TRP A 48 -8.12 -7.35 -18.48
CA TRP A 48 -7.20 -8.48 -18.40
C TRP A 48 -5.74 -8.03 -18.49
N GLU A 49 -5.42 -7.19 -19.46
CA GLU A 49 -4.08 -6.63 -19.66
C GLU A 49 -3.63 -5.80 -18.45
N GLY A 50 -4.51 -4.94 -17.92
CA GLY A 50 -4.20 -4.10 -16.76
C GLY A 50 -3.83 -4.91 -15.53
N VAL A 51 -4.63 -5.93 -15.19
CA VAL A 51 -4.34 -6.82 -14.06
C VAL A 51 -3.11 -7.69 -14.32
N SER A 52 -2.93 -8.18 -15.55
CA SER A 52 -1.75 -8.99 -15.90
C SER A 52 -0.45 -8.19 -15.78
N ARG A 53 -0.46 -6.91 -16.16
CA ARG A 53 0.71 -6.02 -16.02
C ARG A 53 1.09 -5.82 -14.56
N VAL A 54 0.12 -5.51 -13.70
CA VAL A 54 0.37 -5.37 -12.25
C VAL A 54 0.89 -6.69 -11.67
N ALA A 55 0.31 -7.82 -12.06
CA ALA A 55 0.75 -9.12 -11.57
C ALA A 55 2.19 -9.45 -12.02
N LEU A 56 2.56 -9.09 -13.25
CA LEU A 56 3.93 -9.24 -13.76
C LEU A 56 4.93 -8.31 -13.06
N GLU A 57 4.52 -7.08 -12.76
CA GLU A 57 5.32 -6.11 -12.00
C GLU A 57 5.64 -6.66 -10.61
N LEU A 58 4.64 -7.19 -9.89
CA LEU A 58 4.85 -7.82 -8.58
C LEU A 58 5.84 -8.99 -8.62
N ILE A 59 5.77 -9.83 -9.65
CA ILE A 59 6.71 -10.97 -9.82
C ILE A 59 8.11 -10.49 -10.22
N GLY A 60 8.20 -9.39 -10.97
CA GLY A 60 9.45 -8.84 -11.50
C GLY A 60 10.23 -7.96 -10.52
N GLU A 61 9.54 -7.24 -9.62
CA GLU A 61 10.17 -6.36 -8.63
C GLU A 61 11.03 -7.14 -7.63
N GLU A 62 10.67 -8.38 -7.26
CA GLU A 62 11.48 -9.22 -6.36
C GLU A 62 12.88 -9.56 -6.94
N GLY A 63 13.05 -9.49 -8.27
CA GLY A 63 14.28 -9.93 -8.93
C GLY A 63 15.36 -8.86 -9.13
N THR A 64 15.08 -7.58 -8.84
CA THR A 64 16.00 -6.48 -9.19
C THR A 64 16.52 -5.65 -8.02
N SER A 65 16.10 -5.93 -6.78
CA SER A 65 16.48 -5.12 -5.61
C SER A 65 17.75 -5.53 -4.87
N ASP A 66 18.34 -6.71 -5.10
CA ASP A 66 19.37 -7.26 -4.19
C ASP A 66 20.83 -7.33 -4.72
N ASP A 67 21.15 -6.95 -5.96
CA ASP A 67 22.51 -7.16 -6.51
C ASP A 67 23.24 -5.90 -7.04
N LEU A 68 22.92 -4.72 -6.52
CA LEU A 68 23.72 -3.50 -6.75
C LEU A 68 24.64 -3.14 -5.56
N GLY A 69 24.75 -4.02 -4.57
CA GLY A 69 25.65 -3.89 -3.44
C GLY A 69 26.94 -4.69 -3.60
N ALA A 70 27.87 -4.21 -4.45
CA ALA A 70 29.33 -4.43 -4.42
C ALA A 70 29.97 -4.89 -5.75
N SER A 71 30.20 -3.94 -6.66
CA SER A 71 31.41 -3.99 -7.49
C SER A 71 31.90 -2.58 -7.83
N SER A 72 32.25 -1.82 -6.79
CA SER A 72 33.20 -0.73 -6.90
C SER A 72 34.59 -1.26 -6.50
N GLY A 73 35.12 -2.16 -7.32
CA GLY A 73 36.52 -2.60 -7.27
C GLY A 73 37.27 -2.02 -8.45
N ALA A 74 38.06 -0.98 -8.20
CA ALA A 74 38.89 -0.21 -9.13
C ALA A 74 39.52 -1.04 -10.27
N ALA A 75 39.16 -0.73 -11.51
CA ALA A 75 39.91 -1.14 -12.70
C ALA A 75 41.06 -0.14 -12.94
N ASP A 76 42.27 -0.64 -12.74
CA ASP A 76 43.56 -0.02 -13.03
C ASP A 76 43.74 0.21 -14.56
N PRO A 77 43.89 1.45 -15.05
CA PRO A 77 44.07 1.75 -16.47
C PRO A 77 45.55 1.64 -16.86
N GLY A 78 46.14 0.43 -16.86
CA GLY A 78 47.58 0.26 -17.09
C GLY A 78 48.07 -0.95 -17.87
N ALA A 79 47.29 -2.02 -18.02
CA ALA A 79 47.82 -3.29 -18.56
C ALA A 79 47.63 -3.42 -20.09
N ARG A 80 48.74 -3.37 -20.83
CA ARG A 80 48.80 -3.74 -22.26
C ARG A 80 48.45 -5.23 -22.47
N PRO A 81 47.70 -5.60 -23.52
CA PRO A 81 47.40 -7.00 -23.82
C PRO A 81 48.63 -7.71 -24.42
N THR A 82 49.09 -8.77 -23.76
CA THR A 82 50.00 -9.77 -24.33
C THR A 82 49.24 -10.78 -25.20
N PRO A 83 49.75 -11.15 -26.39
CA PRO A 83 49.12 -12.15 -27.24
C PRO A 83 49.59 -13.58 -26.91
N GLY A 84 48.63 -14.47 -26.62
CA GLY A 84 48.77 -15.93 -26.63
C GLY A 84 48.10 -16.62 -25.43
N PRO A 85 47.79 -17.94 -25.47
CA PRO A 85 47.94 -18.92 -26.54
C PRO A 85 46.60 -19.56 -27.00
N LYS A 86 46.62 -20.12 -28.21
CA LYS A 86 45.58 -21.02 -28.75
C LYS A 86 45.49 -22.27 -27.87
N GLY A 87 44.35 -22.51 -27.24
CA GLY A 87 44.16 -23.70 -26.40
C GLY A 87 42.70 -24.10 -26.24
N SER A 88 42.43 -25.35 -26.61
CA SER A 88 41.32 -26.20 -26.16
C SER A 88 39.93 -25.92 -26.72
N THR A 89 39.68 -26.52 -27.89
CA THR A 89 38.34 -26.92 -28.35
C THR A 89 37.84 -28.08 -27.48
N GLY A 90 37.38 -27.77 -26.26
CA GLY A 90 36.57 -28.71 -25.49
C GLY A 90 35.18 -28.84 -26.13
N PRO A 91 34.56 -30.04 -26.14
CA PRO A 91 33.20 -30.19 -26.65
C PRO A 91 32.27 -29.34 -25.78
N ARG A 92 31.82 -28.21 -26.33
CA ARG A 92 30.63 -27.52 -25.83
C ARG A 92 29.51 -28.54 -25.92
N SER A 93 29.16 -29.14 -24.80
CA SER A 93 27.88 -29.80 -24.61
C SER A 93 26.83 -28.80 -25.06
N ALA A 94 26.25 -29.07 -26.23
CA ALA A 94 25.11 -28.34 -26.74
C ALA A 94 23.99 -28.56 -25.73
N THR A 95 23.82 -27.61 -24.81
CA THR A 95 22.58 -27.45 -24.05
C THR A 95 21.47 -27.45 -25.09
N ALA A 96 20.63 -28.48 -25.05
CA ALA A 96 19.57 -28.70 -26.02
C ALA A 96 18.77 -27.40 -26.23
N PRO A 97 18.36 -27.08 -27.46
CA PRO A 97 17.59 -25.88 -27.74
C PRO A 97 16.33 -25.85 -26.89
N GLY A 98 16.11 -24.67 -26.28
CA GLY A 98 15.06 -24.34 -25.33
C GLY A 98 13.77 -25.14 -25.47
N ALA A 99 13.42 -25.84 -24.39
CA ALA A 99 12.02 -25.95 -24.03
C ALA A 99 11.51 -24.50 -23.90
N ALA A 100 10.75 -24.05 -24.90
CA ALA A 100 10.14 -22.74 -24.90
C ALA A 100 9.45 -22.58 -23.54
N GLN A 101 9.91 -21.62 -22.73
CA GLN A 101 9.19 -21.31 -21.50
C GLN A 101 7.76 -20.99 -21.93
N PRO A 102 6.75 -21.65 -21.34
CA PRO A 102 5.36 -21.38 -21.69
C PRO A 102 5.12 -19.89 -21.52
N ASP A 103 4.44 -19.30 -22.50
CA ASP A 103 4.12 -17.88 -22.54
C ASP A 103 3.58 -17.48 -21.15
N PRO A 104 4.19 -16.49 -20.47
CA PRO A 104 3.73 -16.04 -19.15
C PRO A 104 2.21 -15.82 -19.12
N SER A 105 1.64 -15.35 -20.22
CA SER A 105 0.19 -15.14 -20.40
C SER A 105 -0.65 -16.39 -20.17
N GLU A 106 -0.15 -17.58 -20.53
CA GLU A 106 -0.84 -18.86 -20.30
C GLU A 106 -0.84 -19.25 -18.82
N ARG A 107 0.26 -18.96 -18.11
CA ARG A 107 0.33 -19.17 -16.65
C ARG A 107 -0.68 -18.27 -15.92
N PHE A 108 -0.78 -17.01 -16.33
CA PHE A 108 -1.77 -16.08 -15.78
C PHE A 108 -3.20 -16.54 -16.01
N ARG A 109 -3.54 -16.98 -17.22
CA ARG A 109 -4.88 -17.52 -17.52
C ARG A 109 -5.23 -18.73 -16.67
N LYS A 110 -4.24 -19.56 -16.30
CA LYS A 110 -4.46 -20.71 -15.42
C LYS A 110 -4.78 -20.30 -13.99
N ILE A 111 -4.20 -19.21 -13.50
CA ILE A 111 -4.33 -18.76 -12.10
C ILE A 111 -5.58 -17.90 -11.91
N PHE A 112 -5.70 -16.83 -12.69
CA PHE A 112 -6.80 -15.87 -12.57
C PHE A 112 -8.09 -16.36 -13.27
N GLY A 113 -7.99 -17.45 -14.03
CA GLY A 113 -9.11 -18.03 -14.77
C GLY A 113 -9.59 -17.10 -15.89
N ARG A 114 -10.91 -17.07 -16.12
CA ARG A 114 -11.54 -16.12 -17.07
C ARG A 114 -12.13 -14.90 -16.39
N GLN A 115 -12.12 -14.84 -15.06
CA GLN A 115 -12.82 -13.83 -14.28
C GLN A 115 -11.83 -12.82 -13.72
N ILE A 116 -11.67 -11.68 -14.40
CA ILE A 116 -10.77 -10.62 -13.97
C ILE A 116 -11.44 -9.57 -13.07
N LEU A 117 -12.77 -9.52 -13.11
CA LEU A 117 -13.57 -8.54 -12.36
C LEU A 117 -13.30 -8.54 -10.85
N PRO A 118 -13.07 -9.68 -10.17
CA PRO A 118 -12.74 -9.67 -8.75
C PRO A 118 -11.48 -8.87 -8.42
N TYR A 119 -10.54 -8.75 -9.35
CA TYR A 119 -9.25 -8.06 -9.15
C TYR A 119 -9.27 -6.60 -9.63
N THR A 120 -10.38 -6.16 -10.23
CA THR A 120 -10.57 -4.79 -10.71
C THR A 120 -11.46 -4.03 -9.74
N ARG A 121 -10.96 -2.95 -9.15
CA ARG A 121 -11.76 -2.09 -8.25
C ARG A 121 -12.71 -1.18 -9.01
N SER A 122 -12.22 -0.60 -10.10
CA SER A 122 -12.98 0.26 -11.01
C SER A 122 -12.20 0.44 -12.29
N PHE A 123 -12.87 0.89 -13.35
CA PHE A 123 -12.21 1.30 -14.58
C PHE A 123 -12.93 2.51 -15.18
N ARG A 124 -12.22 3.24 -16.04
CA ARG A 124 -12.77 4.36 -16.79
C ARG A 124 -12.26 4.29 -18.23
N ILE A 125 -13.18 4.45 -19.19
CA ILE A 125 -12.79 4.61 -20.59
C ILE A 125 -12.20 6.02 -20.75
N VAL A 126 -10.92 6.08 -21.12
CA VAL A 126 -10.18 7.31 -21.39
C VAL A 126 -10.46 7.76 -22.83
N GLU A 127 -10.37 6.83 -23.78
CA GLU A 127 -10.57 7.09 -25.19
C GLU A 127 -11.29 5.90 -25.85
N ASP A 128 -12.35 6.18 -26.62
CA ASP A 128 -13.06 5.17 -27.41
C ASP A 128 -12.78 5.43 -28.90
N ARG A 129 -11.97 4.56 -29.52
CA ARG A 129 -11.50 4.74 -30.91
C ARG A 129 -12.40 4.05 -31.94
N GLY A 130 -13.38 3.28 -31.48
CA GLY A 130 -14.34 2.56 -32.32
C GLY A 130 -13.73 1.45 -33.17
N GLU A 131 -14.46 1.05 -34.21
CA GLU A 131 -14.00 0.09 -35.22
C GLU A 131 -12.96 0.74 -36.14
N ARG A 132 -11.81 0.08 -36.30
CA ARG A 132 -10.73 0.47 -37.21
C ARG A 132 -10.35 -0.70 -38.12
N PRO A 133 -9.94 -0.44 -39.38
CA PRO A 133 -9.38 -1.50 -40.21
C PRO A 133 -8.08 -2.00 -39.61
N VAL A 134 -7.90 -3.32 -39.54
CA VAL A 134 -6.63 -3.90 -39.09
C VAL A 134 -5.61 -3.71 -40.22
N LEU A 135 -4.51 -3.00 -39.94
CA LEU A 135 -3.47 -2.77 -40.93
C LEU A 135 -2.64 -4.03 -41.23
N PHE A 136 -2.48 -4.90 -40.22
CA PHE A 136 -1.73 -6.14 -40.32
C PHE A 136 -2.44 -7.24 -39.50
N ALA A 137 -3.33 -8.00 -40.14
CA ALA A 137 -3.99 -9.14 -39.50
C ALA A 137 -3.26 -10.42 -39.86
N GLU A 138 -2.70 -11.11 -38.87
CA GLU A 138 -2.16 -12.48 -39.05
C GLU A 138 -3.29 -13.52 -39.16
N GLU A 139 -4.47 -13.20 -38.62
CA GLU A 139 -5.62 -14.10 -38.61
C GLU A 139 -6.51 -13.95 -39.86
N PRO A 140 -6.79 -15.04 -40.60
CA PRO A 140 -7.70 -14.99 -41.73
C PRO A 140 -9.13 -14.67 -41.28
N GLY A 141 -9.78 -13.72 -41.98
CA GLY A 141 -11.17 -13.33 -41.74
C GLY A 141 -11.39 -12.19 -40.73
N VAL A 142 -10.31 -11.58 -40.22
CA VAL A 142 -10.38 -10.32 -39.44
C VAL A 142 -10.12 -9.15 -40.38
N ARG A 143 -11.13 -8.29 -40.57
CA ARG A 143 -11.04 -7.09 -41.42
C ARG A 143 -10.95 -5.80 -40.62
N SER A 144 -11.48 -5.81 -39.40
CA SER A 144 -11.53 -4.68 -38.50
C SER A 144 -11.32 -5.12 -37.06
N GLU A 145 -10.86 -4.20 -36.22
CA GLU A 145 -10.75 -4.36 -34.78
C GLU A 145 -11.44 -3.20 -34.06
N TYR A 146 -11.94 -3.46 -32.85
CA TYR A 146 -12.43 -2.42 -31.96
C TYR A 146 -11.33 -2.02 -30.99
N LEU A 147 -11.09 -0.72 -30.84
CA LEU A 147 -10.04 -0.18 -29.98
C LEU A 147 -10.61 0.73 -28.89
N VAL A 148 -10.16 0.52 -27.66
CA VAL A 148 -10.51 1.36 -26.50
C VAL A 148 -9.29 1.53 -25.60
N VAL A 149 -9.10 2.73 -25.05
CA VAL A 149 -8.10 3.02 -24.03
C VAL A 149 -8.82 3.12 -22.69
N VAL A 150 -8.38 2.33 -21.71
CA VAL A 150 -9.01 2.21 -20.41
C VAL A 150 -7.99 2.47 -19.32
N GLU A 151 -8.34 3.33 -18.38
CA GLU A 151 -7.67 3.44 -17.09
C GLU A 151 -8.27 2.39 -16.17
N VAL A 152 -7.45 1.45 -15.72
CA VAL A 152 -7.85 0.34 -14.85
C VAL A 152 -7.27 0.55 -13.47
N ILE A 153 -8.13 0.48 -12.46
CA ILE A 153 -7.74 0.52 -11.06
C ILE A 153 -7.74 -0.90 -10.50
N VAL A 154 -6.56 -1.43 -10.22
CA VAL A 154 -6.35 -2.82 -9.80
C VAL A 154 -6.30 -2.94 -8.28
N ASP A 155 -6.85 -4.03 -7.75
CA ASP A 155 -6.73 -4.40 -6.34
C ASP A 155 -5.45 -5.20 -6.11
N VAL A 156 -4.34 -4.50 -5.82
CA VAL A 156 -3.01 -5.11 -5.70
C VAL A 156 -2.98 -6.22 -4.66
N ASP A 157 -3.55 -5.98 -3.47
CA ASP A 157 -3.63 -6.98 -2.39
C ASP A 157 -4.26 -8.30 -2.84
N ARG A 158 -5.33 -8.20 -3.64
CA ARG A 158 -6.05 -9.38 -4.11
C ARG A 158 -5.27 -10.11 -5.20
N VAL A 159 -4.56 -9.37 -6.05
CA VAL A 159 -3.66 -9.95 -7.06
C VAL A 159 -2.50 -10.65 -6.38
N GLU A 160 -1.81 -9.98 -5.46
CA GLU A 160 -0.70 -10.52 -4.67
C GLU A 160 -1.13 -11.76 -3.89
N GLY A 161 -2.27 -11.70 -3.19
CA GLY A 161 -2.81 -12.83 -2.45
C GLY A 161 -3.20 -14.03 -3.32
N GLU A 162 -3.57 -13.82 -4.59
CA GLU A 162 -3.80 -14.92 -5.55
C GLU A 162 -2.48 -15.47 -6.10
N LEU A 163 -1.51 -14.61 -6.41
CA LEU A 163 -0.17 -15.02 -6.83
C LEU A 163 0.56 -15.82 -5.75
N ALA A 164 0.46 -15.40 -4.49
CA ALA A 164 0.97 -16.10 -3.33
C ALA A 164 0.31 -17.48 -3.18
N ARG A 165 -1.03 -17.55 -3.30
CA ARG A 165 -1.77 -18.83 -3.26
C ARG A 165 -1.39 -19.77 -4.41
N ALA A 166 -1.03 -19.21 -5.56
CA ALA A 166 -0.53 -19.96 -6.70
C ALA A 166 0.96 -20.36 -6.58
N GLY A 167 1.66 -19.92 -5.54
CA GLY A 167 3.10 -20.15 -5.36
C GLY A 167 3.96 -19.43 -6.39
N LEU A 168 3.46 -18.34 -6.98
CA LEU A 168 4.21 -17.51 -7.94
C LEU A 168 4.95 -16.34 -7.29
N LEU A 169 4.52 -15.94 -6.11
CA LEU A 169 5.27 -15.03 -5.24
C LEU A 169 5.74 -15.86 -4.05
N GLU A 170 7.05 -15.87 -3.81
CA GLU A 170 7.54 -16.22 -2.50
C GLU A 170 7.20 -15.05 -1.61
N VAL A 171 6.04 -15.10 -0.96
CA VAL A 171 5.79 -14.21 0.16
C VAL A 171 6.81 -14.61 1.22
N ALA A 172 7.99 -14.00 1.13
CA ALA A 172 8.91 -13.96 2.25
C ALA A 172 8.03 -13.55 3.43
N PRO A 173 8.25 -14.10 4.64
CA PRO A 173 7.74 -13.49 5.84
C PRO A 173 8.46 -12.14 6.04
N GLY A 174 8.33 -11.24 5.08
CA GLY A 174 8.69 -9.85 5.14
C GLY A 174 7.76 -9.13 6.10
N PRO A 175 8.12 -7.91 6.51
CA PRO A 175 7.40 -7.17 7.52
C PRO A 175 5.93 -7.08 7.10
N ARG A 176 5.08 -7.71 7.92
CA ARG A 176 3.64 -7.87 7.76
C ARG A 176 3.08 -6.68 6.99
N SER A 177 2.46 -6.94 5.83
CA SER A 177 1.69 -5.97 5.05
C SER A 177 1.06 -4.96 6.00
N SER A 178 1.47 -3.69 5.89
CA SER A 178 1.22 -2.63 6.89
C SER A 178 -0.16 -2.81 7.54
N GLN A 179 -0.18 -3.46 8.70
CA GLN A 179 -1.44 -3.93 9.25
C GLN A 179 -2.16 -2.72 9.78
N SER A 180 -3.38 -2.53 9.30
CA SER A 180 -4.22 -1.49 9.81
C SER A 180 -4.80 -1.91 11.15
N ILE A 181 -4.44 -1.17 12.19
CA ILE A 181 -4.89 -1.42 13.55
C ILE A 181 -5.81 -0.29 13.97
N LEU A 182 -7.00 -0.65 14.48
CA LEU A 182 -7.92 0.31 15.03
C LEU A 182 -7.59 0.55 16.50
N ILE A 183 -7.32 1.80 16.87
CA ILE A 183 -7.14 2.20 18.25
C ILE A 183 -8.35 2.99 18.72
N GLU A 184 -9.04 2.48 19.71
CA GLU A 184 -10.09 3.20 20.42
C GLU A 184 -9.49 3.87 21.66
N LEU A 185 -9.28 5.18 21.57
CA LEU A 185 -8.89 6.00 22.71
C LEU A 185 -10.13 6.36 23.54
N VAL A 186 -10.08 6.10 24.84
CA VAL A 186 -11.14 6.44 25.78
C VAL A 186 -10.59 7.34 26.88
N GLY A 187 -11.34 8.39 27.25
CA GLY A 187 -10.98 9.26 28.38
C GLY A 187 -10.40 10.63 28.00
N LEU A 188 -10.07 10.87 26.72
CA LEU A 188 -9.67 12.20 26.25
C LEU A 188 -10.91 13.06 25.99
N GLU A 189 -11.07 14.11 26.78
CA GLU A 189 -12.19 15.07 26.68
C GLU A 189 -11.80 16.35 25.93
N ARG A 190 -10.50 16.67 25.89
CA ARG A 190 -9.99 17.92 25.33
C ARG A 190 -9.25 17.67 24.03
N TYR A 191 -9.45 18.55 23.05
CA TYR A 191 -8.76 18.46 21.75
C TYR A 191 -7.23 18.54 21.89
N GLY A 192 -6.72 19.35 22.81
CA GLY A 192 -5.28 19.45 23.08
C GLY A 192 -4.67 18.10 23.50
N ALA A 193 -5.37 17.33 24.33
CA ALA A 193 -4.95 16.01 24.77
C ALA A 193 -4.94 14.98 23.63
N LEU A 194 -5.95 15.03 22.73
CA LEU A 194 -5.94 14.21 21.52
C LEU A 194 -4.75 14.56 20.62
N ARG A 195 -4.45 15.86 20.45
CA ARG A 195 -3.32 16.29 19.61
C ARG A 195 -2.00 15.75 20.16
N LEU A 196 -1.80 15.86 21.48
CA LEU A 196 -0.64 15.31 22.17
C LEU A 196 -0.56 13.79 21.97
N ALA A 197 -1.67 13.06 22.12
CA ALA A 197 -1.71 11.62 21.86
C ALA A 197 -1.32 11.28 20.42
N LEU A 198 -1.86 11.99 19.42
CA LEU A 198 -1.52 11.75 18.01
C LEU A 198 -0.03 12.03 17.72
N GLU A 199 0.55 13.08 18.31
CA GLU A 199 1.97 13.40 18.18
C GLU A 199 2.85 12.28 18.79
N THR A 200 2.51 11.81 19.99
CA THR A 200 3.19 10.68 20.66
C THR A 200 3.09 9.39 19.84
N LEU A 201 1.89 9.05 19.36
CA LEU A 201 1.67 7.86 18.53
C LEU A 201 2.51 7.90 17.24
N ARG A 202 2.58 9.05 16.56
CA ARG A 202 3.41 9.20 15.34
C ARG A 202 4.89 9.02 15.64
N ARG A 203 5.38 9.60 16.73
CA ARG A 203 6.80 9.53 17.10
C ARG A 203 7.22 8.10 17.48
N ASP A 204 6.42 7.41 18.29
CA ASP A 204 6.88 6.23 19.01
C ASP A 204 6.40 4.89 18.42
N LEU A 205 5.33 4.87 17.61
CA LEU A 205 4.81 3.65 16.98
C LEU A 205 5.34 3.39 15.56
N SER A 206 6.17 4.28 15.01
CA SER A 206 6.65 4.17 13.61
C SER A 206 5.50 3.98 12.60
N ALA A 207 4.35 4.57 12.90
CA ALA A 207 3.18 4.50 12.03
C ALA A 207 3.46 5.28 10.75
N SER A 208 3.25 4.63 9.59
CA SER A 208 3.32 5.31 8.29
C SER A 208 2.14 6.26 8.10
N ARG A 209 0.98 5.91 8.67
CA ARG A 209 -0.24 6.71 8.58
C ARG A 209 -1.07 6.58 9.85
N ILE A 210 -1.63 7.70 10.30
CA ILE A 210 -2.62 7.75 11.39
C ILE A 210 -3.81 8.58 10.92
N GLU A 211 -5.00 7.98 10.88
CA GLU A 211 -6.25 8.64 10.54
C GLU A 211 -7.22 8.64 11.73
N THR A 212 -7.96 9.73 11.90
CA THR A 212 -9.07 9.80 12.87
C THR A 212 -10.36 9.46 12.13
N LEU A 213 -10.95 8.31 12.46
CA LEU A 213 -12.20 7.85 11.85
C LEU A 213 -13.43 8.40 12.57
N GLU A 214 -13.37 8.49 13.90
CA GLU A 214 -14.46 8.98 14.75
C GLU A 214 -13.90 9.88 15.83
N PHE A 215 -14.54 11.04 16.03
CA PHE A 215 -14.24 11.95 17.13
C PHE A 215 -15.52 12.25 17.91
N ALA A 216 -15.68 11.57 19.03
CA ALA A 216 -16.78 11.75 19.96
C ALA A 216 -16.25 12.21 21.34
N PRO A 217 -17.11 12.80 22.18
CA PRO A 217 -16.75 13.08 23.56
C PRO A 217 -16.31 11.79 24.27
N ARG A 218 -15.11 11.80 24.86
CA ARG A 218 -14.51 10.68 25.63
C ARG A 218 -14.18 9.43 24.83
N ARG A 219 -14.36 9.43 23.51
CA ARG A 219 -14.12 8.28 22.62
C ARG A 219 -13.61 8.74 21.28
N GLN A 220 -12.43 8.27 20.88
CA GLN A 220 -11.87 8.54 19.56
C GLN A 220 -11.46 7.23 18.92
N LEU A 221 -11.84 7.05 17.65
CA LEU A 221 -11.44 5.89 16.88
C LEU A 221 -10.37 6.31 15.88
N LEU A 222 -9.18 5.78 16.07
CA LEU A 222 -8.02 6.00 15.22
C LEU A 222 -7.74 4.76 14.38
N ARG A 223 -7.23 4.96 13.19
CA ARG A 223 -6.70 3.92 12.33
C ARG A 223 -5.22 4.16 12.16
N ILE A 224 -4.41 3.18 12.53
CA ILE A 224 -2.96 3.24 12.46
C ILE A 224 -2.51 2.22 11.44
N GLU A 225 -1.71 2.65 10.47
CA GLU A 225 -1.04 1.78 9.51
C GLU A 225 0.46 1.80 9.83
N GLY A 226 1.06 0.62 9.92
CA GLY A 226 2.47 0.49 10.24
C GLY A 226 2.94 -0.96 10.25
N PRO A 227 4.24 -1.18 10.47
CA PRO A 227 4.83 -2.52 10.45
C PRO A 227 4.53 -3.32 11.73
N LEU A 228 4.01 -2.67 12.78
CA LEU A 228 3.81 -3.27 14.08
C LEU A 228 2.45 -3.96 14.18
N GLY A 229 2.42 -5.16 14.78
CA GLY A 229 1.17 -5.86 15.09
C GLY A 229 0.48 -5.32 16.35
N PRO A 230 -0.77 -5.76 16.64
CA PRO A 230 -1.56 -5.24 17.74
C PRO A 230 -0.92 -5.45 19.12
N ASP A 231 -0.31 -6.61 19.36
CA ASP A 231 0.39 -6.91 20.63
C ASP A 231 1.61 -6.00 20.83
N GLU A 232 2.37 -5.72 19.78
CA GLU A 232 3.55 -4.87 19.87
C GLU A 232 3.17 -3.41 20.07
N ILE A 233 2.13 -2.94 19.36
CA ILE A 233 1.57 -1.60 19.60
C ILE A 233 1.11 -1.48 21.05
N ALA A 234 0.32 -2.44 21.56
CA ALA A 234 -0.13 -2.41 22.95
C ALA A 234 1.06 -2.38 23.94
N ALA A 235 2.07 -3.24 23.75
CA ALA A 235 3.25 -3.26 24.61
C ALA A 235 4.08 -1.96 24.55
N ARG A 236 4.05 -1.22 23.43
CA ARG A 236 4.68 0.10 23.33
C ARG A 236 3.84 1.17 24.03
N LEU A 237 2.53 1.18 23.78
CA LEU A 237 1.59 2.11 24.42
C LEU A 237 1.68 2.04 25.95
N GLY A 238 1.65 0.84 26.54
CA GLY A 238 1.76 0.67 27.99
C GLY A 238 3.11 1.07 28.58
N ARG A 239 4.12 1.36 27.75
CA ARG A 239 5.41 1.95 28.17
C ARG A 239 5.48 3.46 27.96
N MET A 240 4.50 4.05 27.27
CA MET A 240 4.37 5.49 27.06
C MET A 240 3.72 6.12 28.29
N ASP A 241 4.56 6.32 29.31
CA ASP A 241 4.22 7.10 30.48
C ASP A 241 4.97 8.43 30.40
N THR A 242 4.25 9.49 30.01
CA THR A 242 4.77 10.85 30.00
C THR A 242 4.04 11.68 31.05
N ALA A 243 4.71 12.69 31.60
CA ALA A 243 4.13 13.55 32.63
C ALA A 243 2.78 14.18 32.23
N GLU A 244 2.54 14.35 30.92
CA GLU A 244 1.34 14.99 30.37
C GLU A 244 0.30 13.98 29.83
N LEU A 245 0.69 12.73 29.57
CA LEU A 245 -0.15 11.74 28.92
C LEU A 245 0.24 10.31 29.31
N ILE A 246 -0.76 9.55 29.76
CA ILE A 246 -0.68 8.10 29.99
C ILE A 246 -1.60 7.39 29.00
N LEU A 247 -1.07 6.37 28.32
CA LEU A 247 -1.80 5.51 27.39
C LEU A 247 -1.75 4.05 27.87
N ASP A 248 -2.85 3.56 28.43
CA ASP A 248 -2.92 2.21 28.99
C ASP A 248 -3.81 1.28 28.13
N PRO A 249 -3.25 0.26 27.45
CA PRO A 249 -4.05 -0.71 26.71
C PRO A 249 -4.91 -1.55 27.67
N VAL A 250 -6.23 -1.43 27.55
CA VAL A 250 -7.19 -2.16 28.40
C VAL A 250 -7.73 -3.42 27.74
N GLU A 251 -7.78 -3.46 26.41
CA GLU A 251 -8.33 -4.60 25.65
C GLU A 251 -7.61 -4.73 24.30
N ILE A 252 -7.29 -5.97 23.91
CA ILE A 252 -6.64 -6.28 22.64
C ILE A 252 -7.45 -7.36 21.93
N ASP A 253 -8.10 -6.98 20.83
CA ASP A 253 -8.74 -7.90 19.91
C ASP A 253 -7.78 -8.20 18.76
N ARG A 254 -7.15 -9.38 18.84
CA ARG A 254 -6.15 -9.82 17.85
C ARG A 254 -6.76 -10.21 16.51
N GLU A 255 -7.97 -10.75 16.54
CA GLU A 255 -8.65 -11.21 15.32
C GLU A 255 -9.22 -10.03 14.54
N GLY A 256 -9.78 -9.04 15.24
CA GLY A 256 -10.30 -7.80 14.66
C GLY A 256 -9.26 -6.70 14.45
N GLY A 257 -8.01 -6.89 14.92
CA GLY A 257 -6.95 -5.89 14.81
C GLY A 257 -7.28 -4.59 15.56
N ARG A 258 -7.93 -4.69 16.73
CA ARG A 258 -8.40 -3.54 17.50
C ARG A 258 -7.75 -3.50 18.89
N ILE A 259 -7.36 -2.32 19.33
CA ILE A 259 -6.83 -2.06 20.66
C ILE A 259 -7.69 -0.98 21.31
N ARG A 260 -8.20 -1.26 22.50
CA ARG A 260 -8.84 -0.24 23.33
C ARG A 260 -7.82 0.28 24.33
N VAL A 261 -7.71 1.60 24.41
CA VAL A 261 -6.69 2.28 25.20
C VAL A 261 -7.38 3.31 26.09
N LEU A 262 -7.16 3.21 27.39
CA LEU A 262 -7.51 4.25 28.34
C LEU A 262 -6.43 5.33 28.26
N ALA A 263 -6.83 6.55 27.92
CA ALA A 263 -5.96 7.68 27.75
C ALA A 263 -6.30 8.75 28.80
N GLN A 264 -5.29 9.16 29.57
CA GLN A 264 -5.42 10.17 30.61
C GLN A 264 -4.41 11.28 30.34
N SER A 265 -4.88 12.53 30.32
CA SER A 265 -4.02 13.70 30.13
C SER A 265 -3.97 14.54 31.38
N PHE A 266 -2.78 15.06 31.69
CA PHE A 266 -2.54 15.95 32.82
C PHE A 266 -2.21 17.33 32.29
N GLU A 267 -2.73 18.38 32.94
CA GLU A 267 -2.27 19.73 32.64
C GLU A 267 -0.82 19.85 33.12
N PRO A 268 0.10 20.38 32.30
CA PRO A 268 1.43 20.69 32.80
C PRO A 268 1.22 21.61 33.99
N MET A 269 1.71 21.21 35.17
CA MET A 269 1.81 22.15 36.27
C MET A 269 2.60 23.31 35.71
N SER A 270 1.96 24.47 35.55
CA SER A 270 2.72 25.69 35.28
C SER A 270 3.64 25.79 36.48
N ASP A 271 4.93 25.45 36.27
CA ASP A 271 5.97 25.66 37.26
C ASP A 271 5.76 27.09 37.73
N GLY A 272 5.25 27.18 38.96
CA GLY A 272 4.50 28.35 39.42
C GLY A 272 5.32 29.56 39.06
N ALA A 273 4.76 30.43 38.22
CA ALA A 273 5.39 31.63 37.70
C ALA A 273 6.30 32.20 38.79
N GLU A 274 7.60 31.93 38.65
CA GLU A 274 8.58 32.36 39.62
C GLU A 274 8.52 33.88 39.58
N ASP A 275 8.02 34.42 40.69
CA ASP A 275 8.03 35.81 41.09
C ASP A 275 7.65 36.80 39.98
N GLU A 276 6.38 37.22 39.97
CA GLU A 276 6.13 38.63 39.69
C GLU A 276 7.11 39.42 40.56
N PRO A 277 8.06 40.18 40.00
CA PRO A 277 8.89 41.05 40.81
C PRO A 277 7.91 42.00 41.49
N VAL A 278 7.78 41.87 42.81
CA VAL A 278 7.03 42.79 43.65
C VAL A 278 7.61 44.17 43.35
N THR A 279 6.97 44.91 42.45
CA THR A 279 7.30 46.29 42.18
C THR A 279 6.94 47.03 43.44
N ALA A 280 7.94 47.27 44.29
CA ALA A 280 7.82 48.08 45.48
C ALA A 280 7.19 49.42 45.08
N SER A 281 5.98 49.67 45.57
CA SER A 281 5.34 50.98 45.50
C SER A 281 6.30 52.04 46.04
N PRO A 282 6.69 53.05 45.26
CA PRO A 282 7.46 54.16 45.79
C PRO A 282 6.56 54.97 46.73
N ASP A 283 6.93 54.91 48.00
CA ASP A 283 6.44 55.71 49.11
C ASP A 283 6.41 57.19 48.72
N THR A 284 5.20 57.74 48.58
CA THR A 284 4.98 59.14 48.21
C THR A 284 5.11 59.98 49.47
N ALA A 285 6.35 60.38 49.77
CA ALA A 285 6.67 61.36 50.79
C ALA A 285 5.88 62.66 50.55
N SER A 286 4.99 63.00 51.49
CA SER A 286 4.30 64.28 51.54
C SER A 286 5.24 65.38 52.05
N PRO A 287 5.43 66.50 51.35
CA PRO A 287 6.13 67.65 51.90
C PRO A 287 5.21 68.46 52.82
N ILE A 288 5.63 68.56 54.08
CA ILE A 288 5.14 69.53 55.08
C ILE A 288 5.44 70.94 54.56
N ARG A 289 4.43 71.80 54.43
CA ARG A 289 4.60 73.24 54.22
C ARG A 289 4.47 73.99 55.57
N PRO A 290 5.23 75.10 55.73
CA PRO A 290 5.31 75.89 56.96
C PRO A 290 4.03 76.68 57.28
#